data_AF-A0A0L0CQS2-F1
#
_entry.id   AF-A0A0L0CQS2-F1
#
_cell.length_a   1.000
_cell.length_b   1.000
_cell.length_c   1.000
_cell.angle_alpha   90.00
_cell.angle_beta   90.00
_cell.angle_gamma   90.00
#
_symmetry.space_group_name_H-M   'P 1'
#
loop_
_entity.id
_entity.type
_entity.pdbx_description
1 polymer ?
#
loop_
_entity_poly.entity_id
_entity_poly.type
_entity_poly.pdbx_seq_one_letter_code
_entity_poly.pdbx_strand_id
1 'polypeptide(L)'
;MIYVSAAQQDLHFQQFFKILELMGNDWASKLQHINYGMVQGMSTRKGTVVFLDTILEETKEAMHEVMRKNEAKYAQIEDPERVADLVGLSAIMIQDMQSKRVNNYTFDWKRMLSFEGDTGPYLQYAHSRLCSMERVSGLSAEDYAKANFDLLVEPAAQQLVRLIAMYPDTLQLSFHIVKPQLKLRVDGSYKIVQLSDLHLSTGRGTCDHVSELLPQQGEECRADLLTTNFVKRVLDLEKPDLVVYSGDLIFGQQSKDSETALMKALSPALERQIPFAVIWGNHDRDGNLDNHELMKLVESLPYSVSSEGPEEVKGSGNYALRIMQQNYPAISLYFLDSHTKFPKTRIYEAVDESQVEFLKQETAKTKQLLDTYPHIPLGMAFLHVPLPDYHA
;
A
#
# COMPACT_ATOMS: atom_id res chain seq x y z
N MET A 1 16.36 -17.39 1.54
CA MET A 1 16.18 -17.99 0.20
C MET A 1 14.72 -17.89 -0.17
N ILE A 2 14.42 -17.47 -1.40
CA ILE A 2 13.05 -17.22 -1.87
C ILE A 2 12.64 -18.33 -2.85
N TYR A 3 11.49 -18.94 -2.59
CA TYR A 3 10.84 -19.90 -3.48
C TYR A 3 9.63 -19.22 -4.12
N VAL A 4 9.61 -19.15 -5.45
CA VAL A 4 8.47 -18.62 -6.21
C VAL A 4 7.73 -19.79 -6.83
N SER A 5 6.53 -20.07 -6.35
CA SER A 5 5.72 -21.21 -6.81
C SER A 5 4.24 -20.92 -6.63
N ALA A 6 3.40 -21.51 -7.48
CA ALA A 6 1.96 -21.29 -7.45
C ALA A 6 1.34 -21.63 -6.08
N ALA A 7 0.27 -20.93 -5.71
CA ALA A 7 -0.41 -21.03 -4.42
C ALA A 7 -0.97 -22.43 -4.12
N GLN A 8 -1.16 -23.27 -5.15
CA GLN A 8 -1.53 -24.67 -4.99
C GLN A 8 -0.47 -25.48 -4.22
N GLN A 9 0.76 -24.97 -4.11
CA GLN A 9 1.86 -25.59 -3.37
C GLN A 9 2.06 -25.01 -1.96
N ASP A 10 1.15 -24.14 -1.48
CA ASP A 10 1.30 -23.49 -0.17
C ASP A 10 1.48 -24.52 0.97
N LEU A 11 0.64 -25.57 1.01
CA LEU A 11 0.74 -26.61 2.03
C LEU A 11 2.08 -27.37 1.96
N HIS A 12 2.56 -27.65 0.75
CA HIS A 12 3.84 -28.34 0.55
C HIS A 12 4.99 -27.53 1.13
N PHE A 13 5.07 -26.23 0.82
CA PHE A 13 6.14 -25.36 1.33
C PHE A 13 6.04 -25.12 2.84
N GLN A 14 4.82 -24.99 3.38
CA GLN A 14 4.61 -24.89 4.83
C GLN A 14 5.14 -26.14 5.56
N GLN A 15 4.82 -27.33 5.07
CA GLN A 15 5.31 -28.59 5.64
C GLN A 15 6.83 -28.71 5.49
N PHE A 16 7.36 -28.42 4.30
CA PHE A 16 8.79 -28.48 4.01
C PHE A 16 9.61 -27.56 4.91
N PHE A 17 9.21 -26.29 5.05
CA PHE A 17 9.90 -25.34 5.92
C PHE A 17 9.81 -25.77 7.39
N LYS A 18 8.67 -26.32 7.82
CA LYS A 18 8.52 -26.80 9.18
C LYS A 18 9.42 -27.99 9.48
N ILE A 19 9.58 -28.92 8.53
CA ILE A 19 10.52 -30.05 8.66
C ILE A 19 11.95 -29.52 8.84
N LEU A 20 12.37 -28.57 8.01
CA LEU A 20 13.72 -27.98 8.10
C LEU A 20 13.97 -27.27 9.43
N GLU A 21 12.97 -26.56 9.96
CA GLU A 21 13.01 -25.94 11.28
C GLU A 21 13.17 -27.01 12.38
N LEU A 22 12.36 -28.07 12.34
CA LEU A 22 12.41 -29.17 13.33
C LEU A 22 13.71 -29.98 13.27
N MET A 23 14.40 -29.98 12.13
CA MET A 23 15.74 -30.55 11.99
C MET A 23 16.86 -29.70 12.63
N GLY A 24 16.52 -28.55 13.21
CA GLY A 24 17.48 -27.66 13.88
C GLY A 24 18.28 -26.78 12.94
N ASN A 25 17.76 -26.50 11.73
CA ASN A 25 18.43 -25.60 10.79
C ASN A 25 18.10 -24.13 11.10
N ASP A 26 19.05 -23.36 11.63
CA ASP A 26 18.86 -21.94 11.96
C ASP A 26 18.44 -21.07 10.76
N TRP A 27 18.85 -21.47 9.55
CA TRP A 27 18.52 -20.79 8.29
C TRP A 27 17.10 -21.08 7.79
N ALA A 28 16.38 -22.05 8.37
CA ALA A 28 15.00 -22.36 8.00
C ALA A 28 14.07 -21.14 8.20
N SER A 29 14.34 -20.34 9.23
CA SER A 29 13.65 -19.07 9.51
C SER A 29 13.78 -18.02 8.39
N LYS A 30 14.78 -18.18 7.49
CA LYS A 30 15.08 -17.25 6.38
C LYS A 30 14.52 -17.75 5.05
N LEU A 31 13.77 -18.85 5.04
CA LEU A 31 13.10 -19.35 3.85
C LEU A 31 11.77 -18.62 3.67
N GLN A 32 11.47 -18.23 2.44
CA GLN A 32 10.22 -17.56 2.10
C GLN A 32 9.60 -18.23 0.89
N HIS A 33 8.30 -18.49 0.96
CA HIS A 33 7.51 -18.91 -0.20
C HIS A 33 6.69 -17.71 -0.65
N ILE A 34 7.01 -17.22 -1.85
CA ILE A 34 6.28 -16.16 -2.54
C ILE A 34 5.36 -16.83 -3.54
N ASN A 35 4.10 -16.97 -3.14
CA ASN A 35 3.09 -17.63 -3.95
C ASN A 35 2.45 -16.71 -5.00
N TYR A 36 1.85 -17.31 -6.02
CA TYR A 36 1.06 -16.62 -7.04
C TYR A 36 -0.15 -17.46 -7.48
N GLY A 37 -1.20 -16.80 -7.98
CA GLY A 37 -2.41 -17.44 -8.47
C GLY A 37 -2.20 -18.16 -9.81
N MET A 38 -3.21 -18.89 -10.28
CA MET A 38 -3.17 -19.58 -11.57
C MET A 38 -3.78 -18.75 -12.68
N VAL A 39 -3.21 -18.93 -13.87
CA VAL A 39 -3.85 -18.61 -15.14
C VAL A 39 -4.92 -19.66 -15.45
N GLN A 40 -6.18 -19.26 -15.44
CA GLN A 40 -7.33 -20.10 -15.70
C GLN A 40 -7.66 -20.13 -17.21
N GLY A 41 -8.38 -21.16 -17.66
CA GLY A 41 -8.80 -21.31 -19.06
C GLY A 41 -7.89 -22.23 -19.90
N MET A 42 -6.71 -22.56 -19.41
CA MET A 42 -5.78 -23.48 -20.09
C MET A 42 -5.94 -24.92 -19.57
N SER A 43 -6.16 -25.87 -20.48
CA SER A 43 -6.26 -27.30 -20.13
C SER A 43 -5.78 -28.19 -21.26
N THR A 44 -4.78 -29.03 -20.98
CA THR A 44 -4.30 -30.07 -21.90
C THR A 44 -5.37 -31.11 -22.23
N ARG A 45 -6.17 -31.53 -21.24
CA ARG A 45 -7.24 -32.52 -21.44
C ARG A 45 -8.41 -31.99 -22.28
N LYS A 46 -8.70 -30.70 -22.22
CA LYS A 46 -9.76 -30.05 -23.01
C LYS A 46 -9.24 -29.48 -24.35
N GLY A 47 -7.94 -29.57 -24.63
CA GLY A 47 -7.33 -29.01 -25.82
C GLY A 47 -7.29 -27.47 -25.85
N THR A 48 -7.51 -26.79 -24.72
CA THR A 48 -7.52 -25.32 -24.61
C THR A 48 -6.18 -24.74 -24.14
N VAL A 49 -5.12 -25.55 -24.11
CA VAL A 49 -3.79 -25.08 -23.73
C VAL A 49 -3.23 -24.17 -24.81
N VAL A 50 -2.70 -23.02 -24.41
CA VAL A 50 -1.96 -22.10 -25.27
C VAL A 50 -0.52 -22.08 -24.76
N PHE A 51 0.44 -22.34 -25.63
CA PHE A 51 1.85 -22.34 -25.26
C PHE A 51 2.39 -20.92 -25.17
N LEU A 52 3.36 -20.69 -24.28
CA LEU A 52 3.96 -19.37 -24.11
C LEU A 52 4.60 -18.85 -25.40
N ASP A 53 5.28 -19.72 -26.16
CA ASP A 53 5.88 -19.33 -27.44
C ASP A 53 4.82 -18.85 -28.44
N THR A 54 3.64 -19.47 -28.46
CA THR A 54 2.50 -19.02 -29.26
C THR A 54 1.99 -17.67 -28.77
N ILE A 55 1.87 -17.46 -27.45
CA ILE A 55 1.44 -16.17 -26.89
C ILE A 55 2.42 -15.07 -27.30
N LEU A 56 3.73 -15.34 -27.21
CA LEU A 56 4.78 -14.39 -27.57
C LEU A 56 4.71 -14.02 -29.05
N GLU A 57 4.67 -15.01 -29.96
CA GLU A 57 4.65 -14.74 -31.39
C GLU A 57 3.38 -14.01 -31.84
N GLU A 58 2.20 -14.47 -31.39
CA GLU A 58 0.92 -13.83 -31.75
C GLU A 58 0.85 -12.38 -31.22
N THR A 59 1.40 -12.14 -30.03
CA THR A 59 1.45 -10.77 -29.47
C THR A 59 2.43 -9.91 -30.25
N LYS A 60 3.60 -10.44 -30.61
CA LYS A 60 4.58 -9.76 -31.46
C LYS A 60 3.97 -9.39 -32.81
N GLU A 61 3.31 -10.32 -33.50
CA GLU A 61 2.64 -10.08 -34.78
C GLU A 61 1.59 -8.98 -34.66
N ALA A 62 0.72 -9.05 -33.64
CA ALA A 62 -0.29 -8.03 -33.39
C ALA A 62 0.33 -6.64 -33.12
N MET A 63 1.40 -6.56 -32.32
CA MET A 63 2.12 -5.31 -32.06
C MET A 63 2.78 -4.77 -33.34
N HIS A 64 3.31 -5.66 -34.17
CA HIS A 64 3.91 -5.27 -35.45
C HIS A 64 2.88 -4.68 -36.40
N GLU A 65 1.70 -5.28 -36.49
CA GLU A 65 0.58 -4.75 -37.29
C GLU A 65 0.17 -3.35 -36.83
N VAL A 66 0.09 -3.11 -35.52
CA VAL A 66 -0.22 -1.79 -34.96
C VAL A 66 0.88 -0.79 -35.32
N MET A 67 2.16 -1.17 -35.21
CA MET A 67 3.28 -0.30 -35.58
C MET A 67 3.26 0.11 -37.06
N ARG A 68 2.86 -0.79 -37.96
CA ARG A 68 2.77 -0.52 -39.41
C ARG A 68 1.72 0.54 -39.76
N LYS A 69 0.74 0.81 -38.89
CA LYS A 69 -0.31 1.82 -39.14
C LYS A 69 0.23 3.25 -39.27
N ASN A 70 1.42 3.53 -38.73
CA ASN A 70 2.08 4.83 -38.87
C ASN A 70 3.34 4.70 -39.72
N GLU A 71 3.18 4.77 -41.05
CA GLU A 71 4.27 4.58 -42.03
C GLU A 71 5.46 5.52 -41.78
N ALA A 72 5.21 6.79 -41.45
CA ALA A 72 6.25 7.79 -41.23
C ALA A 72 7.11 7.48 -40.00
N LYS A 73 6.51 6.97 -38.92
CA LYS A 73 7.24 6.54 -37.72
C LYS A 73 7.89 5.18 -37.91
N TYR A 74 7.20 4.26 -38.59
CA TYR A 74 7.70 2.93 -38.89
C TYR A 74 9.00 2.97 -39.72
N ALA A 75 9.09 3.86 -40.71
CA ALA A 75 10.28 4.02 -41.53
C ALA A 75 11.54 4.49 -40.76
N GLN A 76 11.37 5.00 -39.53
CA GLN A 76 12.48 5.43 -38.67
C GLN A 76 13.01 4.30 -37.78
N ILE A 77 12.37 3.13 -37.81
CA ILE A 77 12.72 1.98 -36.97
C ILE A 77 13.68 1.08 -37.75
N GLU A 78 14.89 0.93 -37.22
CA GLU A 78 15.93 0.11 -37.84
C GLU A 78 15.59 -1.39 -37.82
N ASP A 79 15.05 -1.88 -36.70
CA ASP A 79 14.62 -3.29 -36.54
C ASP A 79 13.18 -3.36 -36.02
N PRO A 80 12.18 -3.32 -36.93
CA PRO A 80 10.78 -3.35 -36.53
C PRO A 80 10.33 -4.65 -35.85
N GLU A 81 10.93 -5.78 -36.21
CA GLU A 81 10.60 -7.10 -35.64
C GLU A 81 11.02 -7.16 -34.17
N ARG A 82 12.26 -6.73 -33.87
CA ARG A 82 12.74 -6.65 -32.49
C ARG A 82 11.92 -5.68 -31.65
N VAL A 83 11.54 -4.52 -32.20
CA VAL A 83 10.73 -3.55 -31.46
C VAL A 83 9.33 -4.11 -31.18
N ALA A 84 8.71 -4.79 -32.16
CA ALA A 84 7.43 -5.44 -31.96
C ALA A 84 7.48 -6.52 -30.86
N ASP A 85 8.56 -7.31 -30.82
CA ASP A 85 8.80 -8.31 -29.80
C ASP A 85 8.93 -7.70 -28.39
N LEU A 86 9.72 -6.63 -28.25
CA LEU A 86 9.87 -5.91 -26.97
C LEU A 86 8.54 -5.29 -26.50
N VAL A 87 7.76 -4.72 -27.41
CA VAL A 87 6.44 -4.16 -27.10
C VAL A 87 5.47 -5.28 -26.71
N GLY A 88 5.48 -6.41 -27.43
CA GLY A 88 4.64 -7.58 -27.12
C GLY A 88 4.98 -8.21 -25.77
N LEU A 89 6.27 -8.37 -25.46
CA LEU A 89 6.74 -8.83 -24.15
C LEU A 89 6.24 -7.92 -23.03
N SER A 90 6.31 -6.59 -23.23
CA SER A 90 5.80 -5.63 -22.23
C SER A 90 4.29 -5.79 -22.00
N ALA A 91 3.51 -6.09 -23.05
CA ALA A 91 2.07 -6.32 -22.92
C ALA A 91 1.77 -7.52 -22.02
N ILE A 92 2.47 -8.63 -22.24
CA ILE A 92 2.31 -9.88 -21.49
C ILE A 92 2.76 -9.72 -20.03
N MET A 93 3.91 -9.08 -19.79
CA MET A 93 4.43 -8.88 -18.44
C MET A 93 3.55 -7.95 -17.62
N ILE A 94 3.18 -6.79 -18.18
CA ILE A 94 2.41 -5.79 -17.44
C ILE A 94 1.02 -6.30 -17.12
N GLN A 95 0.34 -7.00 -18.05
CA GLN A 95 -0.98 -7.54 -17.74
C GLN A 95 -0.96 -8.56 -16.58
N ASP A 96 0.13 -9.32 -16.45
CA ASP A 96 0.30 -10.33 -15.40
C ASP A 96 0.59 -9.64 -14.05
N MET A 97 1.49 -8.65 -14.08
CA MET A 97 2.01 -7.96 -12.89
C MET A 97 1.09 -6.85 -12.36
N GLN A 98 0.02 -6.50 -13.07
CA GLN A 98 -0.93 -5.45 -12.66
C GLN A 98 -1.71 -5.76 -11.39
N SER A 99 -2.02 -7.03 -11.16
CA SER A 99 -2.83 -7.47 -10.02
C SER A 99 -1.95 -8.03 -8.89
N LYS A 100 -2.49 -8.08 -7.67
CA LYS A 100 -1.84 -8.78 -6.56
C LYS A 100 -1.53 -10.22 -7.00
N ARG A 101 -0.27 -10.64 -6.85
CA ARG A 101 0.23 -11.96 -7.32
C ARG A 101 -0.64 -13.15 -6.93
N VAL A 102 -1.30 -13.11 -5.77
CA VAL A 102 -2.13 -14.21 -5.23
C VAL A 102 -3.44 -14.41 -6.01
N ASN A 103 -3.85 -13.41 -6.79
CA ASN A 103 -5.10 -13.46 -7.54
C ASN A 103 -4.96 -14.42 -8.72
N ASN A 104 -5.98 -15.24 -8.94
CA ASN A 104 -6.13 -15.97 -10.20
C ASN A 104 -6.64 -15.00 -11.26
N TYR A 105 -6.35 -15.29 -12.54
CA TYR A 105 -6.99 -14.60 -13.66
C TYR A 105 -7.26 -15.57 -14.81
N THR A 106 -8.27 -15.27 -15.62
CA THR A 106 -8.59 -16.06 -16.81
C THR A 106 -7.81 -15.54 -18.01
N PHE A 107 -7.19 -16.45 -18.76
CA PHE A 107 -6.51 -16.11 -20.01
C PHE A 107 -7.48 -15.50 -21.02
N ASP A 108 -7.09 -14.36 -21.59
CA ASP A 108 -7.87 -13.63 -22.58
C ASP A 108 -6.94 -12.96 -23.61
N TRP A 109 -7.05 -13.37 -24.87
CA TRP A 109 -6.31 -12.78 -25.98
C TRP A 109 -6.58 -11.29 -26.14
N LYS A 110 -7.82 -10.84 -25.96
CA LYS A 110 -8.16 -9.42 -26.10
C LYS A 110 -7.40 -8.58 -25.07
N ARG A 111 -7.21 -9.13 -23.87
CA ARG A 111 -6.43 -8.48 -22.81
C ARG A 111 -4.93 -8.48 -23.13
N MET A 112 -4.39 -9.59 -23.63
CA MET A 112 -2.96 -9.72 -24.00
C MET A 112 -2.57 -8.81 -25.17
N LEU A 113 -3.48 -8.64 -26.14
CA LEU A 113 -3.25 -7.88 -27.37
C LEU A 113 -3.69 -6.40 -27.27
N SER A 114 -4.16 -5.96 -26.10
CA SER A 114 -4.58 -4.57 -25.91
C SER A 114 -3.39 -3.61 -25.89
N PHE A 115 -3.47 -2.55 -26.68
CA PHE A 115 -2.49 -1.46 -26.72
C PHE A 115 -3.03 -0.15 -26.11
N GLU A 116 -4.33 -0.11 -25.75
CA GLU A 116 -4.99 1.05 -25.15
C GLU A 116 -5.27 0.80 -23.66
N GLY A 117 -5.20 1.86 -22.87
CA GLY A 117 -5.34 1.83 -21.42
C GLY A 117 -4.03 1.52 -20.70
N ASP A 118 -4.15 1.12 -19.43
CA ASP A 118 -3.01 0.77 -18.58
C ASP A 118 -2.40 -0.55 -19.09
N THR A 119 -1.41 -0.46 -19.96
CA THR A 119 -0.81 -1.62 -20.65
C THR A 119 0.70 -1.43 -20.84
N GLY A 120 1.42 -2.52 -21.07
CA GLY A 120 2.84 -2.45 -21.43
C GLY A 120 3.13 -1.58 -22.66
N PRO A 121 2.40 -1.75 -23.78
CA PRO A 121 2.54 -0.89 -24.95
C PRO A 121 2.35 0.60 -24.65
N TYR A 122 1.42 0.96 -23.74
CA TYR A 122 1.26 2.35 -23.31
C TYR A 122 2.53 2.89 -22.62
N LEU A 123 3.12 2.11 -21.71
CA LEU A 123 4.38 2.48 -21.05
C LEU A 123 5.53 2.64 -22.05
N GLN A 124 5.64 1.71 -23.01
CA GLN A 124 6.63 1.78 -24.10
C GLN A 124 6.43 3.01 -25.00
N TYR A 125 5.17 3.34 -25.30
CA TYR A 125 4.83 4.52 -26.08
C TYR A 125 5.20 5.82 -25.34
N ALA A 126 4.86 5.93 -24.05
CA ALA A 126 5.22 7.07 -23.22
C ALA A 126 6.74 7.28 -23.18
N HIS A 127 7.50 6.20 -22.93
CA HIS A 127 8.96 6.21 -22.97
C HIS A 127 9.51 6.66 -24.33
N SER A 128 9.05 6.04 -25.43
CA SER A 128 9.48 6.39 -26.80
C SER A 128 9.20 7.85 -27.15
N ARG A 129 8.05 8.39 -26.71
CA ARG A 129 7.70 9.79 -26.91
C ARG A 129 8.61 10.73 -26.13
N LEU A 130 8.94 10.42 -24.86
CA LEU A 130 9.88 11.20 -24.06
C LEU A 130 11.28 11.20 -24.70
N CYS A 131 11.80 10.04 -25.12
CA CYS A 131 13.06 9.97 -25.84
C CYS A 131 13.02 10.74 -27.17
N SER A 132 11.88 10.78 -27.86
CA SER A 132 11.72 11.61 -29.06
C SER A 132 11.76 13.10 -28.74
N MET A 133 11.17 13.54 -27.63
CA MET A 133 11.23 14.94 -27.19
C MET A 133 12.65 15.35 -26.83
N GLU A 134 13.39 14.49 -26.13
CA GLU A 134 14.80 14.69 -25.81
C GLU A 134 15.64 14.86 -27.08
N ARG A 135 15.53 13.94 -28.04
CA ARG A 135 16.23 14.04 -29.35
C ARG A 135 15.92 15.33 -30.10
N VAL A 136 14.66 15.78 -30.09
CA VAL A 136 14.23 17.00 -30.80
C VAL A 136 14.68 18.26 -30.08
N SER A 137 14.85 18.22 -28.75
CA SER A 137 15.25 19.38 -27.95
C SER A 137 16.67 19.86 -28.28
N GLY A 138 17.56 18.94 -28.68
CA GLY A 138 18.98 19.23 -28.93
C GLY A 138 19.77 19.61 -27.67
N LEU A 139 19.19 19.42 -26.48
CA LEU A 139 19.81 19.73 -25.19
C LEU A 139 20.71 18.58 -24.73
N SER A 140 21.79 18.92 -24.04
CA SER A 140 22.70 17.96 -23.41
C SER A 140 22.31 17.71 -21.95
N ALA A 141 22.87 16.63 -21.37
CA ALA A 141 22.73 16.37 -19.94
C ALA A 141 23.24 17.53 -19.05
N GLU A 142 24.26 18.27 -19.51
CA GLU A 142 24.75 19.45 -18.80
C GLU A 142 23.76 20.61 -18.81
N ASP A 143 23.01 20.78 -19.90
CA ASP A 143 21.99 21.82 -20.01
C ASP A 143 20.85 21.55 -19.04
N TYR A 144 20.44 20.28 -18.91
CA TYR A 144 19.45 19.86 -17.91
C TYR A 144 19.93 20.09 -16.48
N ALA A 145 21.21 19.81 -16.18
CA ALA A 145 21.76 20.02 -14.85
C ALA A 145 21.85 21.51 -14.44
N LYS A 146 21.94 22.41 -15.41
CA LYS A 146 22.00 23.88 -15.20
C LYS A 146 20.63 24.56 -15.37
N ALA A 147 19.57 23.79 -15.59
CA ALA A 147 18.23 24.33 -15.79
C ALA A 147 17.76 25.11 -14.54
N ASN A 148 16.99 26.18 -14.79
CA ASN A 148 16.36 26.91 -13.69
C ASN A 148 15.07 26.19 -13.26
N PHE A 149 15.16 25.39 -12.19
CA PHE A 149 14.02 24.63 -11.65
C PHE A 149 12.94 25.52 -11.01
N ASP A 150 13.22 26.79 -10.71
CA ASP A 150 12.22 27.74 -10.19
C ASP A 150 11.10 28.02 -11.20
N LEU A 151 11.29 27.65 -12.47
CA LEU A 151 10.29 27.80 -13.53
C LEU A 151 9.22 26.69 -13.51
N LEU A 152 9.38 25.61 -12.73
CA LEU A 152 8.40 24.51 -12.62
C LEU A 152 7.25 24.86 -11.67
N VAL A 153 6.48 25.89 -12.02
CA VAL A 153 5.45 26.49 -11.15
C VAL A 153 4.05 25.94 -11.40
N GLU A 154 3.80 25.33 -12.56
CA GLU A 154 2.50 24.82 -12.92
C GLU A 154 2.11 23.62 -12.04
N PRO A 155 0.83 23.48 -11.63
CA PRO A 155 0.38 22.37 -10.79
C PRO A 155 0.75 20.98 -11.35
N ALA A 156 0.63 20.80 -12.67
CA ALA A 156 0.99 19.55 -13.34
C ALA A 156 2.49 19.24 -13.25
N ALA A 157 3.35 20.27 -13.35
CA ALA A 157 4.80 20.11 -13.20
C ALA A 157 5.16 19.73 -11.76
N GLN A 158 4.56 20.40 -10.78
CA GLN A 158 4.78 20.11 -9.36
C GLN A 158 4.36 18.68 -9.00
N GLN A 159 3.19 18.23 -9.49
CA GLN A 159 2.74 16.86 -9.27
C GLN A 159 3.68 15.83 -9.88
N LEU A 160 4.16 16.07 -11.11
CA LEU A 160 5.11 15.17 -11.76
C LEU A 160 6.45 15.09 -11.01
N VAL A 161 6.97 16.22 -10.51
CA VAL A 161 8.18 16.25 -9.70
C VAL A 161 8.02 15.42 -8.42
N ARG A 162 6.88 15.53 -7.73
CA ARG A 162 6.57 14.70 -6.55
C ARG A 162 6.55 13.22 -6.91
N LEU A 163 5.88 12.85 -8.00
CA LEU A 163 5.79 11.46 -8.45
C LEU A 163 7.18 10.86 -8.74
N ILE A 164 8.08 11.63 -9.38
CA ILE A 164 9.46 11.21 -9.63
C ILE A 164 10.22 11.02 -8.30
N ALA A 165 10.02 11.93 -7.33
CA ALA A 165 10.67 11.86 -6.02
C ALA A 165 10.21 10.65 -5.19
N MET A 166 9.03 10.08 -5.46
CA MET A 166 8.51 8.87 -4.79
C MET A 166 9.16 7.57 -5.29
N TYR A 167 9.99 7.59 -6.33
CA TYR A 167 10.57 6.37 -6.89
C TYR A 167 11.44 5.56 -5.91
N PRO A 168 12.36 6.17 -5.12
CA PRO A 168 13.16 5.44 -4.14
C PRO A 168 12.30 4.75 -3.08
N ASP A 169 11.28 5.45 -2.58
CA ASP A 169 10.33 4.90 -1.61
C ASP A 169 9.56 3.73 -2.24
N THR A 170 8.97 3.93 -3.43
CA THR A 170 8.27 2.87 -4.17
C THR A 170 9.13 1.62 -4.34
N LEU A 171 10.41 1.79 -4.68
CA LEU A 171 11.36 0.69 -4.81
C LEU A 171 11.60 -0.01 -3.46
N GLN A 172 11.84 0.74 -2.38
CA GLN A 172 12.02 0.19 -1.05
C GLN A 172 10.78 -0.59 -0.58
N LEU A 173 9.59 -0.03 -0.81
CA LEU A 173 8.30 -0.64 -0.48
C LEU A 173 8.09 -1.96 -1.24
N SER A 174 8.55 -2.05 -2.50
CA SER A 174 8.43 -3.26 -3.32
C SER A 174 9.12 -4.50 -2.74
N PHE A 175 10.17 -4.32 -1.92
CA PHE A 175 10.89 -5.43 -1.28
C PHE A 175 10.14 -6.04 -0.08
N HIS A 176 9.12 -5.36 0.46
CA HIS A 176 8.52 -5.69 1.76
C HIS A 176 7.01 -6.01 1.70
N ILE A 177 6.46 -6.33 0.52
CA ILE A 177 5.04 -6.64 0.31
C ILE A 177 4.70 -8.08 0.76
N VAL A 178 4.92 -8.36 2.03
CA VAL A 178 4.29 -9.47 2.76
C VAL A 178 3.56 -8.84 3.93
N LYS A 179 2.22 -8.83 3.90
CA LYS A 179 1.43 -8.39 5.06
C LYS A 179 1.86 -9.22 6.27
N PRO A 180 2.32 -8.60 7.37
CA PRO A 180 2.86 -9.34 8.49
C PRO A 180 1.74 -10.13 9.16
N GLN A 181 2.02 -11.38 9.54
CA GLN A 181 1.11 -12.14 10.38
C GLN A 181 1.30 -11.69 11.83
N LEU A 182 0.23 -11.17 12.44
CA LEU A 182 0.26 -10.79 13.85
C LEU A 182 0.20 -12.04 14.72
N LYS A 183 1.23 -12.25 15.55
CA LYS A 183 1.35 -13.42 16.44
C LYS A 183 1.80 -12.99 17.83
N LEU A 184 1.32 -13.67 18.86
CA LEU A 184 1.85 -13.51 20.21
C LEU A 184 3.33 -13.86 20.24
N ARG A 185 4.07 -13.18 21.12
CA ARG A 185 5.45 -13.57 21.46
C ARG A 185 5.46 -14.95 22.12
N VAL A 186 6.64 -15.55 22.17
CA VAL A 186 6.84 -16.90 22.77
C VAL A 186 6.39 -16.94 24.24
N ASP A 187 6.53 -15.83 24.96
CA ASP A 187 6.08 -15.67 26.35
C ASP A 187 4.59 -15.34 26.49
N GLY A 188 3.84 -15.28 25.38
CA GLY A 188 2.42 -14.94 25.35
C GLY A 188 2.12 -13.44 25.38
N SER A 189 3.13 -12.57 25.46
CA SER A 189 2.92 -11.13 25.47
C SER A 189 2.74 -10.54 24.07
N TYR A 190 2.09 -9.37 24.01
CA TYR A 190 1.94 -8.57 22.79
C TYR A 190 1.85 -7.10 23.19
N LYS A 191 2.68 -6.24 22.59
CA LYS A 191 2.76 -4.82 22.90
C LYS A 191 2.24 -3.98 21.74
N ILE A 192 1.28 -3.11 22.04
CA ILE A 192 0.73 -2.13 21.10
C ILE A 192 1.13 -0.73 21.56
N VAL A 193 1.66 0.09 20.65
CA VAL A 193 1.80 1.54 20.85
C VAL A 193 0.75 2.23 20.02
N GLN A 194 -0.11 3.02 20.68
CA GLN A 194 -1.12 3.83 20.01
C GLN A 194 -0.62 5.26 19.86
N LEU A 195 -0.75 5.82 18.66
CA LEU A 195 -0.39 7.18 18.29
C LEU A 195 -1.61 7.86 17.68
N SER A 196 -1.96 9.05 18.14
CA SER A 196 -3.09 9.83 17.60
C SER A 196 -2.70 11.30 17.50
N ASP A 197 -3.47 12.07 16.74
CA ASP A 197 -3.41 13.54 16.73
C ASP A 197 -2.03 14.09 16.37
N LEU A 198 -1.29 13.39 15.48
CA LEU A 198 0.05 13.80 15.07
C LEU A 198 0.05 15.08 14.23
N HIS A 199 -1.03 15.33 13.48
CA HIS A 199 -1.26 16.56 12.69
C HIS A 199 -0.02 17.01 11.89
N LEU A 200 0.57 16.10 11.12
CA LEU A 200 1.76 16.40 10.33
C LEU A 200 1.40 17.13 9.03
N SER A 201 2.33 17.97 8.58
CA SER A 201 2.24 18.74 7.35
C SER A 201 3.15 18.17 6.24
N THR A 202 2.86 18.51 4.98
CA THR A 202 3.75 18.19 3.84
C THR A 202 5.15 18.77 4.03
N GLY A 203 5.25 19.97 4.61
CA GLY A 203 6.50 20.72 4.78
C GLY A 203 6.97 20.76 6.23
N ARG A 204 7.45 21.93 6.67
CA ARG A 204 7.78 22.19 8.08
C ARG A 204 6.58 22.69 8.90
N GLY A 205 5.46 22.96 8.23
CA GLY A 205 4.24 23.53 8.82
C GLY A 205 4.40 24.97 9.29
N THR A 206 3.30 25.57 9.74
CA THR A 206 3.29 26.78 10.55
C THR A 206 2.73 26.45 11.93
N CYS A 207 3.38 26.99 12.96
CA CYS A 207 3.02 26.76 14.35
C CYS A 207 1.94 27.78 14.76
N ASP A 208 0.67 27.37 14.78
CA ASP A 208 -0.46 28.30 15.01
C ASP A 208 -0.62 28.69 16.49
N HIS A 209 -0.13 27.86 17.41
CA HIS A 209 -0.15 28.10 18.85
C HIS A 209 1.26 27.97 19.43
N VAL A 210 1.94 29.11 19.62
CA VAL A 210 3.28 29.16 20.22
C VAL A 210 3.15 28.96 21.73
N SER A 211 3.26 27.72 22.19
CA SER A 211 3.56 27.39 23.59
C SER A 211 4.95 27.92 23.96
N GLU A 212 5.22 28.17 25.25
CA GLU A 212 6.55 28.57 25.75
C GLU A 212 7.68 27.57 25.39
N LEU A 213 7.31 26.35 24.98
CA LEU A 213 8.21 25.27 24.52
C LEU A 213 8.45 25.25 23.00
N LEU A 214 7.78 26.12 22.24
CA LEU A 214 7.87 26.22 20.78
C LEU A 214 8.69 27.47 20.37
N PRO A 215 9.21 27.50 19.13
CA PRO A 215 10.10 28.58 18.69
C PRO A 215 9.43 29.95 18.85
N GLN A 216 10.18 30.95 19.32
CA GLN A 216 9.64 32.30 19.51
C GLN A 216 9.20 32.91 18.17
N GLN A 217 8.33 33.91 18.21
CA GLN A 217 7.87 34.63 17.01
C GLN A 217 9.07 35.07 16.14
N GLY A 218 9.21 34.49 14.95
CA GLY A 218 10.32 34.72 14.02
C GLY A 218 11.31 33.56 13.86
N GLU A 219 11.23 32.52 14.68
CA GLU A 219 12.01 31.28 14.50
C GLU A 219 11.27 30.29 13.58
N GLU A 220 12.04 29.48 12.82
CA GLU A 220 11.45 28.47 11.93
C GLU A 220 10.66 27.41 12.73
N CYS A 221 9.39 27.14 12.35
CA CYS A 221 8.57 26.10 12.97
C CYS A 221 9.21 24.71 12.75
N ARG A 222 9.29 23.93 13.83
CA ARG A 222 9.89 22.57 13.86
C ARG A 222 8.99 21.54 14.52
N ALA A 223 7.68 21.83 14.65
CA ALA A 223 6.73 20.97 15.34
C ALA A 223 6.76 19.53 14.81
N ASP A 224 6.62 19.35 13.50
CA ASP A 224 6.66 18.02 12.87
C ASP A 224 7.95 17.26 13.14
N LEU A 225 9.11 17.94 13.16
CA LEU A 225 10.40 17.31 13.46
C LEU A 225 10.46 16.84 14.92
N LEU A 226 9.95 17.66 15.84
CA LEU A 226 9.88 17.30 17.26
C LEU A 226 8.95 16.11 17.48
N THR A 227 7.75 16.14 16.88
CA THR A 227 6.78 15.03 16.93
C THR A 227 7.38 13.75 16.36
N THR A 228 7.98 13.82 15.16
CA THR A 228 8.57 12.63 14.51
C THR A 228 9.73 12.07 15.34
N ASN A 229 10.61 12.92 15.89
CA ASN A 229 11.71 12.47 16.74
C ASN A 229 11.22 11.86 18.06
N PHE A 230 10.16 12.43 18.64
CA PHE A 230 9.51 11.87 19.83
C PHE A 230 8.96 10.48 19.54
N VAL A 231 8.19 10.32 18.45
CA VAL A 231 7.65 9.02 18.02
C VAL A 231 8.78 8.01 17.78
N LYS A 232 9.85 8.40 17.06
CA LYS A 232 11.02 7.54 16.84
C LYS A 232 11.59 7.03 18.17
N ARG A 233 11.78 7.91 19.15
CA ARG A 233 12.28 7.54 20.48
C ARG A 233 11.32 6.63 21.26
N VAL A 234 10.02 6.88 21.20
CA VAL A 234 9.00 6.01 21.81
C VAL A 234 9.09 4.60 21.22
N LEU A 235 9.14 4.47 19.89
CA LEU A 235 9.24 3.16 19.24
C LEU A 235 10.55 2.43 19.58
N ASP A 236 11.67 3.14 19.68
CA ASP A 236 12.97 2.56 20.05
C ASP A 236 12.99 2.04 21.51
N LEU A 237 12.31 2.74 22.42
CA LEU A 237 12.20 2.36 23.83
C LEU A 237 11.19 1.23 24.04
N GLU A 238 10.00 1.38 23.47
CA GLU A 238 8.90 0.46 23.72
C GLU A 238 9.05 -0.86 22.98
N LYS A 239 9.63 -0.84 21.78
CA LYS A 239 9.77 -2.01 20.89
C LYS A 239 8.42 -2.75 20.74
N PRO A 240 7.38 -2.08 20.23
CA PRO A 240 6.06 -2.68 20.08
C PRO A 240 6.04 -3.77 19.01
N ASP A 241 5.05 -4.66 19.12
CA ASP A 241 4.72 -5.65 18.09
C ASP A 241 3.75 -5.07 17.04
N LEU A 242 3.01 -4.02 17.40
CA LEU A 242 2.09 -3.28 16.53
C LEU A 242 2.07 -1.79 16.89
N VAL A 243 2.08 -0.93 15.89
CA VAL A 243 1.72 0.49 16.06
C VAL A 243 0.29 0.71 15.57
N VAL A 244 -0.55 1.34 16.38
CA VAL A 244 -1.90 1.75 15.97
C VAL A 244 -1.95 3.26 15.84
N TYR A 245 -2.16 3.74 14.63
CA TYR A 245 -2.40 5.13 14.33
C TYR A 245 -3.91 5.40 14.37
N SER A 246 -4.38 6.06 15.42
CA SER A 246 -5.79 6.15 15.74
C SER A 246 -6.45 7.47 15.37
N GLY A 247 -6.09 8.04 14.21
CA GLY A 247 -6.70 9.24 13.63
C GLY A 247 -5.92 10.54 13.82
N ASP A 248 -6.29 11.52 13.00
CA ASP A 248 -5.76 12.89 12.92
C ASP A 248 -4.22 12.91 12.76
N LEU A 249 -3.74 12.17 11.77
CA LEU A 249 -2.34 12.08 11.37
C LEU A 249 -1.92 13.24 10.46
N ILE A 250 -2.83 13.72 9.63
CA ILE A 250 -2.57 14.72 8.58
C ILE A 250 -3.22 16.04 8.98
N PHE A 251 -2.43 17.12 8.98
CA PHE A 251 -2.99 18.46 9.10
C PHE A 251 -3.36 19.02 7.73
N GLY A 252 -4.59 18.74 7.28
CA GLY A 252 -5.05 19.04 5.92
C GLY A 252 -4.88 20.50 5.50
N GLN A 253 -5.10 21.46 6.40
CA GLN A 253 -4.97 22.91 6.12
C GLN A 253 -3.55 23.31 5.65
N GLN A 254 -2.53 22.57 6.08
CA GLN A 254 -1.14 22.80 5.70
C GLN A 254 -0.55 21.66 4.85
N SER A 255 -1.39 20.72 4.42
CA SER A 255 -0.99 19.56 3.61
C SER A 255 -1.61 19.63 2.23
N LYS A 256 -0.94 20.35 1.31
CA LYS A 256 -1.26 20.33 -0.12
C LYS A 256 -0.91 18.99 -0.79
N ASP A 257 -0.28 18.10 -0.04
CA ASP A 257 0.12 16.75 -0.40
C ASP A 257 -0.05 15.86 0.85
N SER A 258 -1.23 15.26 0.97
CA SER A 258 -1.62 14.36 2.05
C SER A 258 -0.72 13.13 2.06
N GLU A 259 -0.26 12.69 0.89
CA GLU A 259 0.66 11.56 0.72
C GLU A 259 1.97 11.79 1.48
N THR A 260 2.64 12.92 1.26
CA THR A 260 3.89 13.24 1.99
C THR A 260 3.66 13.33 3.50
N ALA A 261 2.57 13.99 3.94
CA ALA A 261 2.27 14.13 5.36
C ALA A 261 2.00 12.76 6.01
N LEU A 262 1.24 11.90 5.34
CA LEU A 262 0.99 10.53 5.76
C LEU A 262 2.28 9.71 5.82
N MET A 263 3.11 9.74 4.77
CA MET A 263 4.38 9.02 4.75
C MET A 263 5.30 9.48 5.87
N LYS A 264 5.31 10.78 6.19
CA LYS A 264 6.03 11.32 7.35
C LYS A 264 5.54 10.72 8.66
N ALA A 265 4.21 10.61 8.86
CA ALA A 265 3.59 10.03 10.05
C ALA A 265 3.93 8.53 10.22
N LEU A 266 3.93 7.80 9.11
CA LEU A 266 4.16 6.36 9.08
C LEU A 266 5.65 5.99 9.04
N SER A 267 6.52 6.91 8.61
CA SER A 267 7.97 6.67 8.47
C SER A 267 8.63 6.05 9.70
N PRO A 268 8.30 6.44 10.96
CA PRO A 268 8.96 5.84 12.13
C PRO A 268 8.70 4.34 12.26
N ALA A 269 7.49 3.87 11.95
CA ALA A 269 7.14 2.45 11.98
C ALA A 269 7.71 1.70 10.76
N LEU A 270 7.61 2.30 9.56
CA LEU A 270 8.13 1.75 8.30
C LEU A 270 9.65 1.52 8.37
N GLU A 271 10.42 2.53 8.80
CA GLU A 271 11.88 2.43 8.97
C GLU A 271 12.29 1.30 9.92
N ARG A 272 11.44 1.01 10.92
CA ARG A 272 11.67 -0.03 11.94
C ARG A 272 11.06 -1.39 11.58
N GLN A 273 10.39 -1.49 10.43
CA GLN A 273 9.72 -2.72 10.00
C GLN A 273 8.68 -3.23 11.00
N ILE A 274 8.05 -2.30 11.75
CA ILE A 274 7.03 -2.65 12.74
C ILE A 274 5.67 -2.69 12.05
N PRO A 275 4.89 -3.78 12.20
CA PRO A 275 3.51 -3.82 11.73
C PRO A 275 2.71 -2.62 12.23
N PHE A 276 1.84 -2.06 11.38
CA PHE A 276 0.99 -0.95 11.80
C PHE A 276 -0.43 -1.01 11.23
N ALA A 277 -1.36 -0.46 11.99
CA ALA A 277 -2.77 -0.31 11.63
C ALA A 277 -3.17 1.17 11.73
N VAL A 278 -3.96 1.66 10.80
CA VAL A 278 -4.45 3.04 10.72
C VAL A 278 -5.98 3.07 10.71
N ILE A 279 -6.56 4.01 11.45
CA ILE A 279 -7.93 4.50 11.29
C ILE A 279 -7.88 6.01 11.11
N TRP A 280 -8.92 6.58 10.49
CA TRP A 280 -8.94 8.01 10.20
C TRP A 280 -9.73 8.80 11.23
N GLY A 281 -9.20 9.98 11.49
CA GLY A 281 -9.87 11.02 12.22
C GLY A 281 -10.62 11.98 11.33
N ASN A 282 -11.25 12.95 11.96
CA ASN A 282 -12.12 13.92 11.29
C ASN A 282 -11.33 14.99 10.51
N HIS A 283 -10.00 15.08 10.69
CA HIS A 283 -9.13 16.04 10.00
C HIS A 283 -8.29 15.43 8.86
N ASP A 284 -8.15 14.10 8.79
CA ASP A 284 -7.22 13.46 7.84
C ASP A 284 -7.58 13.71 6.36
N ARG A 285 -8.87 13.85 6.07
CA ARG A 285 -9.40 14.15 4.72
C ARG A 285 -9.36 15.62 4.31
N ASP A 286 -8.84 16.51 5.15
CA ASP A 286 -8.89 17.95 4.88
C ASP A 286 -7.81 18.40 3.86
N GLY A 287 -6.97 17.48 3.36
CA GLY A 287 -5.96 17.73 2.31
C GLY A 287 -6.45 17.46 0.88
N ASN A 288 -5.59 16.91 0.00
CA ASN A 288 -5.91 16.62 -1.40
C ASN A 288 -6.52 15.23 -1.65
N LEU A 289 -6.46 14.32 -0.67
CA LEU A 289 -7.01 12.96 -0.77
C LEU A 289 -8.14 12.75 0.24
N ASP A 290 -9.15 11.97 -0.15
CA ASP A 290 -10.18 11.50 0.77
C ASP A 290 -9.76 10.24 1.57
N ASN A 291 -10.56 9.83 2.56
CA ASN A 291 -10.24 8.68 3.41
C ASN A 291 -10.13 7.35 2.62
N HIS A 292 -10.86 7.20 1.50
CA HIS A 292 -10.78 5.98 0.68
C HIS A 292 -9.47 5.95 -0.12
N GLU A 293 -9.08 7.07 -0.71
CA GLU A 293 -7.80 7.22 -1.39
C GLU A 293 -6.62 7.02 -0.42
N LEU A 294 -6.71 7.59 0.78
CA LEU A 294 -5.75 7.39 1.85
C LEU A 294 -5.68 5.93 2.30
N MET A 295 -6.83 5.24 2.46
CA MET A 295 -6.83 3.81 2.81
C MET A 295 -6.16 2.95 1.74
N LYS A 296 -6.40 3.22 0.45
CA LYS A 296 -5.74 2.50 -0.64
C LYS A 296 -4.23 2.65 -0.58
N LEU A 297 -3.76 3.87 -0.29
CA LEU A 297 -2.33 4.12 -0.10
C LEU A 297 -1.80 3.34 1.11
N VAL A 298 -2.42 3.48 2.29
CA VAL A 298 -2.00 2.77 3.51
C VAL A 298 -2.01 1.26 3.35
N GLU A 299 -3.03 0.68 2.72
CA GLU A 299 -3.13 -0.77 2.51
C GLU A 299 -2.02 -1.30 1.59
N SER A 300 -1.54 -0.46 0.66
CA SER A 300 -0.46 -0.81 -0.25
C SER A 300 0.93 -0.82 0.40
N LEU A 301 1.08 -0.19 1.58
CA LEU A 301 2.36 -0.08 2.27
C LEU A 301 2.79 -1.42 2.91
N PRO A 302 4.09 -1.74 2.94
CA PRO A 302 4.60 -2.88 3.66
C PRO A 302 4.40 -2.68 5.16
N TYR A 303 4.32 -3.79 5.90
CA TYR A 303 4.02 -3.80 7.34
C TYR A 303 2.63 -3.25 7.71
N SER A 304 1.90 -2.63 6.78
CA SER A 304 0.50 -2.30 6.95
C SER A 304 -0.33 -3.56 7.11
N VAL A 305 -1.08 -3.62 8.20
CA VAL A 305 -2.15 -4.59 8.42
C VAL A 305 -3.52 -3.94 8.27
N SER A 306 -3.57 -2.72 7.77
CA SER A 306 -4.81 -2.01 7.48
C SER A 306 -5.59 -2.61 6.32
N SER A 307 -6.87 -2.29 6.32
CA SER A 307 -7.84 -2.68 5.29
C SER A 307 -8.89 -1.58 5.18
N GLU A 308 -9.31 -1.25 3.97
CA GLU A 308 -10.40 -0.29 3.74
C GLU A 308 -11.69 -0.73 4.47
N GLY A 309 -11.97 -2.02 4.45
CA GLY A 309 -13.16 -2.60 5.10
C GLY A 309 -14.28 -2.86 4.10
N PRO A 310 -15.45 -3.32 4.55
CA PRO A 310 -16.59 -3.58 3.68
C PRO A 310 -17.20 -2.26 3.16
N GLU A 311 -17.56 -2.22 1.88
CA GLU A 311 -18.16 -1.03 1.24
C GLU A 311 -19.51 -0.65 1.86
N GLU A 312 -20.20 -1.60 2.49
CA GLU A 312 -21.50 -1.40 3.12
C GLU A 312 -21.42 -0.70 4.50
N VAL A 313 -20.21 -0.57 5.07
CA VAL A 313 -19.98 0.08 6.36
C VAL A 313 -19.59 1.53 6.13
N LYS A 314 -20.28 2.46 6.80
CA LYS A 314 -20.04 3.89 6.62
C LYS A 314 -18.63 4.28 7.04
N GLY A 315 -17.95 5.06 6.20
CA GLY A 315 -16.57 5.48 6.40
C GLY A 315 -15.56 4.60 5.67
N SER A 316 -14.28 4.81 5.92
CA SER A 316 -13.18 4.03 5.35
C SER A 316 -12.14 3.70 6.41
N GLY A 317 -11.73 2.45 6.53
CA GLY A 317 -10.90 1.97 7.64
C GLY A 317 -11.70 1.23 8.73
N ASN A 318 -12.78 0.54 8.36
CA ASN A 318 -13.57 -0.30 9.26
C ASN A 318 -13.18 -1.78 9.11
N TYR A 319 -12.34 -2.31 9.99
CA TYR A 319 -11.79 -3.66 9.83
C TYR A 319 -11.48 -4.35 11.16
N ALA A 320 -11.23 -5.65 11.10
CA ALA A 320 -10.87 -6.46 12.26
C ALA A 320 -9.58 -7.26 12.00
N LEU A 321 -8.65 -7.20 12.95
CA LEU A 321 -7.41 -7.95 12.95
C LEU A 321 -7.41 -8.99 14.06
N ARG A 322 -6.69 -10.09 13.82
CA ARG A 322 -6.55 -11.19 14.77
C ARG A 322 -5.07 -11.44 15.04
N ILE A 323 -4.72 -11.39 16.31
CA ILE A 323 -3.39 -11.78 16.77
C ILE A 323 -3.45 -13.25 17.12
N MET A 324 -2.65 -14.05 16.41
CA MET A 324 -2.71 -15.49 16.46
C MET A 324 -1.78 -16.05 17.54
N GLN A 325 -2.25 -17.07 18.26
CA GLN A 325 -1.41 -17.99 19.02
C GLN A 325 -1.52 -19.36 18.35
N GLN A 326 -0.45 -19.80 17.70
CA GLN A 326 -0.49 -20.97 16.81
C GLN A 326 -1.58 -20.79 15.73
N ASN A 327 -2.68 -21.55 15.82
CA ASN A 327 -3.80 -21.51 14.88
C ASN A 327 -5.06 -20.84 15.46
N TYR A 328 -4.98 -20.26 16.66
CA TYR A 328 -6.13 -19.67 17.35
C TYR A 328 -6.04 -18.15 17.43
N PRO A 329 -7.15 -17.41 17.26
CA PRO A 329 -7.18 -15.96 17.44
C PRO A 329 -7.18 -15.61 18.93
N ALA A 330 -6.01 -15.31 19.49
CA ALA A 330 -5.88 -15.00 20.91
C ALA A 330 -6.41 -13.60 21.27
N ILE A 331 -6.21 -12.62 20.37
CA ILE A 331 -6.68 -11.24 20.54
C ILE A 331 -7.37 -10.81 19.24
N SER A 332 -8.56 -10.24 19.36
CA SER A 332 -9.27 -9.56 18.28
C SER A 332 -9.20 -8.06 18.46
N LEU A 333 -8.66 -7.37 17.45
CA LEU A 333 -8.59 -5.93 17.38
C LEU A 333 -9.62 -5.43 16.37
N TYR A 334 -10.46 -4.47 16.77
CA TYR A 334 -11.47 -3.85 15.93
C TYR A 334 -11.11 -2.39 15.67
N PHE A 335 -11.20 -1.96 14.42
CA PHE A 335 -10.81 -0.64 13.97
C PHE A 335 -12.04 0.04 13.36
N LEU A 336 -12.38 1.22 13.87
CA LEU A 336 -13.55 1.98 13.45
C LEU A 336 -13.14 3.38 12.99
N ASP A 337 -13.55 3.73 11.78
CA ASP A 337 -13.40 5.06 11.21
C ASP A 337 -14.38 6.06 11.85
N SER A 338 -13.95 7.31 12.04
CA SER A 338 -14.82 8.35 12.61
C SER A 338 -15.87 8.90 11.62
N HIS A 339 -15.70 8.63 10.32
CA HIS A 339 -16.60 8.90 9.18
C HIS A 339 -17.17 10.33 8.99
N THR A 340 -17.07 11.23 9.98
CA THR A 340 -17.78 12.52 10.05
C THR A 340 -16.88 13.74 9.95
N LYS A 341 -17.51 14.86 9.55
CA LYS A 341 -17.01 16.23 9.75
C LYS A 341 -17.83 16.74 10.93
N PHE A 342 -17.19 17.44 11.88
CA PHE A 342 -17.85 18.05 13.04
C PHE A 342 -19.27 18.56 12.71
N PRO A 343 -20.35 17.90 13.15
CA PRO A 343 -21.66 18.52 13.06
C PRO A 343 -21.67 19.73 14.00
N LYS A 344 -22.35 20.82 13.59
CA LYS A 344 -22.50 22.04 14.42
C LYS A 344 -23.24 21.77 15.75
N THR A 345 -23.79 20.58 15.93
CA THR A 345 -24.46 20.10 17.12
C THR A 345 -23.47 19.32 17.98
N ARG A 346 -23.32 19.66 19.26
CA ARG A 346 -22.44 19.00 20.26
C ARG A 346 -22.84 17.55 20.61
N ILE A 347 -23.59 16.87 19.74
CA ILE A 347 -24.08 15.51 19.91
C ILE A 347 -23.44 14.69 18.78
N TYR A 348 -22.52 13.81 19.16
CA TYR A 348 -21.62 13.11 18.27
C TYR A 348 -22.33 11.95 17.54
N GLU A 349 -22.28 11.92 16.21
CA GLU A 349 -22.43 10.69 15.41
C GLU A 349 -21.04 10.04 15.30
N ALA A 350 -20.43 9.60 16.41
CA ALA A 350 -19.06 9.06 16.39
C ALA A 350 -18.99 7.60 15.90
N VAL A 351 -20.10 6.86 16.02
CA VAL A 351 -20.23 5.48 15.54
C VAL A 351 -21.59 5.32 14.88
N ASP A 352 -21.60 4.86 13.63
CA ASP A 352 -22.79 4.61 12.83
C ASP A 352 -23.38 3.22 13.12
N GLU A 353 -24.69 3.05 12.90
CA GLU A 353 -25.36 1.75 13.10
C GLU A 353 -24.74 0.64 12.22
N SER A 354 -24.29 0.97 11.02
CA SER A 354 -23.58 0.03 10.13
C SER A 354 -22.27 -0.48 10.74
N GLN A 355 -21.55 0.35 11.48
CA GLN A 355 -20.32 -0.03 12.19
C GLN A 355 -20.62 -0.91 13.41
N VAL A 356 -21.73 -0.63 14.12
CA VAL A 356 -22.19 -1.49 15.22
C VAL A 356 -22.55 -2.88 14.70
N GLU A 357 -23.25 -2.96 13.58
CA GLU A 357 -23.61 -4.24 12.96
C GLU A 357 -22.39 -5.00 12.45
N PHE A 358 -21.44 -4.29 11.82
CA PHE A 358 -20.13 -4.83 11.45
C PHE A 358 -19.40 -5.45 12.65
N LEU A 359 -19.33 -4.75 13.79
CA LEU A 359 -18.70 -5.28 15.00
C LEU A 359 -19.36 -6.56 15.50
N LYS A 360 -20.70 -6.62 15.50
CA LYS A 360 -21.44 -7.84 15.89
C LYS A 360 -21.10 -9.01 14.98
N GLN A 361 -21.05 -8.77 13.66
CA GLN A 361 -20.71 -9.80 12.68
C GLN A 361 -19.28 -10.31 12.85
N GLU A 362 -18.29 -9.41 13.00
CA GLU A 362 -16.89 -9.82 13.21
C GLU A 362 -16.67 -10.54 14.54
N THR A 363 -17.40 -10.14 15.58
CA THR A 363 -17.39 -10.84 16.87
C THR A 363 -17.99 -12.25 16.74
N ALA A 364 -19.10 -12.40 16.00
CA ALA A 364 -19.72 -13.71 15.76
C ALA A 364 -18.80 -14.65 14.97
N LYS A 365 -18.14 -14.15 13.91
CA LYS A 365 -17.11 -14.90 13.16
C LYS A 365 -15.98 -15.36 14.07
N THR A 366 -15.51 -14.48 14.95
CA THR A 366 -14.44 -14.81 15.89
C THR A 366 -14.88 -15.89 16.88
N LYS A 367 -16.12 -15.84 17.38
CA LYS A 367 -16.65 -16.85 18.30
C LYS A 367 -16.63 -18.25 17.69
N GLN A 368 -17.01 -18.39 16.42
CA GLN A 368 -16.94 -19.67 15.70
C GLN A 368 -15.51 -20.24 15.60
N LEU A 369 -14.49 -19.37 15.53
CA LEU A 369 -13.08 -19.77 15.48
C LEU A 369 -12.53 -20.20 16.86
N LEU A 370 -13.27 -19.92 17.94
CA LEU A 370 -12.85 -20.12 19.32
C LEU A 370 -13.51 -21.32 20.00
N ASP A 371 -14.37 -22.07 19.30
CA ASP A 371 -15.11 -23.21 19.87
C ASP A 371 -14.21 -24.30 20.48
N THR A 372 -12.90 -24.28 20.17
CA THR A 372 -11.89 -25.22 20.71
C THR A 372 -10.71 -24.51 21.42
N TYR A 373 -10.78 -23.19 21.60
CA TYR A 373 -9.70 -22.43 22.24
C TYR A 373 -9.82 -22.47 23.78
N PRO A 374 -8.78 -22.91 24.51
CA PRO A 374 -8.87 -23.17 25.95
C PRO A 374 -8.80 -21.91 26.83
N HIS A 375 -8.64 -20.72 26.25
CA HIS A 375 -8.44 -19.46 26.99
C HIS A 375 -9.52 -18.41 26.66
N ILE A 376 -9.64 -17.39 27.52
CA ILE A 376 -10.54 -16.27 27.28
C ILE A 376 -9.93 -15.39 26.18
N PRO A 377 -10.59 -15.21 25.03
CA PRO A 377 -10.12 -14.30 23.99
C PRO A 377 -10.20 -12.85 24.47
N LEU A 378 -9.19 -12.04 24.14
CA LEU A 378 -9.25 -10.60 24.39
C LEU A 378 -9.86 -9.87 23.18
N GLY A 379 -10.80 -8.96 23.41
CA GLY A 379 -11.32 -8.04 22.40
C GLY A 379 -10.93 -6.61 22.74
N MET A 380 -10.42 -5.86 21.76
CA MET A 380 -10.07 -4.44 21.90
C MET A 380 -10.53 -3.67 20.68
N ALA A 381 -11.09 -2.48 20.87
CA ALA A 381 -11.50 -1.59 19.80
C ALA A 381 -10.67 -0.31 19.81
N PHE A 382 -10.32 0.17 18.61
CA PHE A 382 -9.70 1.46 18.36
C PHE A 382 -10.68 2.30 17.56
N LEU A 383 -10.94 3.50 18.04
CA LEU A 383 -11.81 4.50 17.43
C LEU A 383 -11.20 5.89 17.60
N HIS A 384 -11.42 6.76 16.63
CA HIS A 384 -11.10 8.19 16.75
C HIS A 384 -12.33 8.95 17.26
N VAL A 385 -12.11 9.93 18.15
CA VAL A 385 -13.13 10.61 18.96
C VAL A 385 -13.84 9.67 19.94
N PRO A 386 -13.57 9.74 21.26
CA PRO A 386 -14.18 8.84 22.23
C PRO A 386 -15.71 9.04 22.30
N LEU A 387 -16.42 7.95 22.58
CA LEU A 387 -17.86 8.00 22.86
C LEU A 387 -18.13 8.90 24.08
N PRO A 388 -19.24 9.65 24.11
CA PRO A 388 -19.61 10.44 25.28
C PRO A 388 -19.68 9.53 26.50
N ASP A 389 -18.94 9.89 27.55
CA ASP A 389 -19.02 9.18 28.83
C ASP A 389 -20.43 9.42 29.39
N TYR A 390 -21.20 8.36 29.65
CA TYR A 390 -22.57 8.48 30.17
C TYR A 390 -22.63 8.94 31.64
N HIS A 391 -21.50 9.42 32.19
CA HIS A 391 -21.38 10.00 33.52
C HIS A 391 -20.62 11.33 33.46
N ALA A 392 -21.32 12.41 33.11
CA ALA A 392 -20.87 13.78 33.33
C ALA A 392 -21.93 14.57 34.10
#